data_AF-A0A088F2Y6-F1
#
_entry.id   AF-A0A088F2Y6-F1
#
_cell.length_a   1.000
_cell.length_b   1.000
_cell.length_c   1.000
_cell.angle_alpha   90.00
_cell.angle_beta   90.00
_cell.angle_gamma   90.00
#
_symmetry.space_group_name_H-M   'P 1'
#
loop_
_entity.id
_entity.type
_entity.pdbx_description
1 polymer ?
#
loop_
_entity_poly.entity_id
_entity_poly.type
_entity_poly.pdbx_seq_one_letter_code
_entity_poly.pdbx_strand_id
1 'polypeptide(L)'
;MPVLLAYLFVVFCIEFRLTSKNVSYFAFFLGLSLISGVFFVFKIFFANSSLLIYQMFFCIIVQIMLEKKIGPNVFFVLLSIFGIYILYHLLIGTDLDFILYNRSRNMVSFYFLIYTVCYYVEDFRWNKHVSIYPALFSTVVALLMIGRSGIISSLLLLLFIFVYQLSKLSMISIVKRTGILILILLSFFYYNYDLITLFFDNSFSRFAEFGMDLTGRQDIMDTYLALIRNNILYFIIGVPLIDPIFAVYDFNLHNSLFSAHYFFGFFGFLLYALFFYVICKPGNYFYKGLLIILLIRAFTDQVFFIDFLDIVIYYLVFLQLIKTENKPCISQ
;
A
#
# COMPACT_ATOMS: atom_id res chain seq x y z
N MET A 1 -14.92 11.10 -16.88
CA MET A 1 -14.16 11.09 -15.60
C MET A 1 -14.07 12.47 -14.92
N PRO A 2 -13.77 13.60 -15.61
CA PRO A 2 -13.69 14.94 -14.98
C PRO A 2 -15.01 15.44 -14.38
N VAL A 3 -16.14 15.10 -15.02
CA VAL A 3 -17.49 15.50 -14.57
C VAL A 3 -17.89 14.84 -13.25
N LEU A 4 -17.53 13.56 -13.04
CA LEU A 4 -17.77 12.84 -11.78
C LEU A 4 -16.94 13.46 -10.64
N LEU A 5 -15.73 13.92 -10.95
CA LEU A 5 -14.83 14.54 -9.98
C LEU A 5 -15.26 15.97 -9.60
N ALA A 6 -15.74 16.76 -10.57
CA ALA A 6 -16.37 18.05 -10.30
C ALA A 6 -17.65 17.90 -9.46
N TYR A 7 -18.47 16.88 -9.75
CA TYR A 7 -19.66 16.56 -8.97
C TYR A 7 -19.32 16.18 -7.52
N LEU A 8 -18.30 15.35 -7.30
CA LEU A 8 -17.86 14.96 -5.96
C LEU A 8 -17.19 16.11 -5.19
N PHE A 9 -16.50 17.04 -5.87
CA PHE A 9 -15.98 18.27 -5.27
C PHE A 9 -17.11 19.22 -4.87
N VAL A 10 -18.16 19.34 -5.68
CA VAL A 10 -19.36 20.12 -5.31
C VAL A 10 -20.08 19.47 -4.13
N VAL A 11 -20.21 18.14 -4.09
CA VAL A 11 -20.74 17.42 -2.92
C VAL A 11 -19.88 17.65 -1.69
N PHE A 12 -18.54 17.70 -1.83
CA PHE A 12 -17.63 18.09 -0.76
C PHE A 12 -17.85 19.53 -0.29
N CYS A 13 -18.07 20.49 -1.18
CA CYS A 13 -18.37 21.87 -0.77
C CYS A 13 -19.74 21.99 -0.07
N ILE A 14 -20.71 21.15 -0.44
CA ILE A 14 -22.09 21.20 0.08
C ILE A 14 -22.24 20.49 1.43
N GLU A 15 -21.68 19.29 1.58
CA GLU A 15 -21.87 18.45 2.78
C GLU A 15 -21.01 18.87 3.97
N PHE A 16 -20.11 19.84 3.78
CA PHE A 16 -18.99 20.00 4.68
C PHE A 16 -19.04 21.27 5.50
N ARG A 17 -19.28 21.09 6.80
CA ARG A 17 -18.97 22.11 7.81
C ARG A 17 -17.47 22.08 8.06
N LEU A 18 -16.76 23.13 7.62
CA LEU A 18 -15.33 23.30 7.84
C LEU A 18 -15.04 23.40 9.36
N THR A 19 -14.66 22.28 9.97
CA THR A 19 -14.03 22.28 11.30
C THR A 19 -12.53 22.53 11.16
N SER A 20 -11.85 23.03 12.18
CA SER A 20 -10.42 23.39 12.11
C SER A 20 -9.49 22.22 11.73
N LYS A 21 -9.84 20.98 12.12
CA LYS A 21 -9.11 19.76 11.73
C LYS A 21 -9.22 19.48 10.24
N ASN A 22 -10.38 19.76 9.66
CA ASN A 22 -10.67 19.52 8.27
C ASN A 22 -9.90 20.47 7.34
N VAL A 23 -9.70 21.72 7.80
CA VAL A 23 -8.85 22.71 7.11
C VAL A 23 -7.40 22.22 7.03
N SER A 24 -6.89 21.52 8.05
CA SER A 24 -5.50 21.03 8.06
C SER A 24 -5.26 19.90 7.06
N TYR A 25 -6.18 18.95 6.94
CA TYR A 25 -6.08 17.88 5.92
C TYR A 25 -6.20 18.44 4.51
N PHE A 26 -7.17 19.33 4.31
CA PHE A 26 -7.35 20.01 3.03
C PHE A 26 -6.11 20.79 2.63
N ALA A 27 -5.51 21.56 3.54
CA ALA A 27 -4.27 22.28 3.30
C ALA A 27 -3.10 21.34 2.96
N PHE A 28 -2.99 20.20 3.63
CA PHE A 28 -1.96 19.19 3.34
C PHE A 28 -2.08 18.64 1.92
N PHE A 29 -3.27 18.17 1.52
CA PHE A 29 -3.50 17.63 0.18
C PHE A 29 -3.41 18.72 -0.90
N LEU A 30 -3.89 19.94 -0.62
CA LEU A 30 -3.69 21.09 -1.49
C LEU A 30 -2.22 21.42 -1.68
N GLY A 31 -1.41 21.37 -0.63
CA GLY A 31 0.03 21.53 -0.71
C GLY A 31 0.68 20.51 -1.63
N LEU A 32 0.37 19.22 -1.45
CA LEU A 32 0.87 18.14 -2.32
C LEU A 32 0.46 18.34 -3.78
N SER A 33 -0.80 18.74 -4.02
CA SER A 33 -1.30 19.03 -5.36
C SER A 33 -0.53 20.19 -5.98
N LEU A 34 -0.41 21.32 -5.29
CA LEU A 34 0.30 22.49 -5.81
C LEU A 34 1.78 22.18 -6.09
N ILE A 35 2.46 21.47 -5.19
CA ILE A 35 3.87 21.07 -5.37
C ILE A 35 4.03 20.19 -6.60
N SER A 36 3.20 19.14 -6.73
CA SER A 36 3.26 18.25 -7.90
C SER A 36 2.93 18.99 -9.19
N GLY A 37 1.97 19.92 -9.17
CA GLY A 37 1.63 20.78 -10.32
C GLY A 37 2.76 21.73 -10.73
N VAL A 38 3.44 22.36 -9.77
CA VAL A 38 4.59 23.24 -10.05
C VAL A 38 5.73 22.44 -10.67
N PHE A 39 6.12 21.32 -10.07
CA PHE A 39 7.21 20.49 -10.59
C PHE A 39 6.85 19.78 -11.90
N PHE A 40 5.57 19.58 -12.17
CA PHE A 40 5.08 19.11 -13.45
C PHE A 40 5.39 20.10 -14.59
N VAL A 41 5.09 21.39 -14.40
CA VAL A 41 5.34 22.43 -15.42
C VAL A 41 6.81 22.48 -15.82
N PHE A 42 7.72 22.23 -14.89
CA PHE A 42 9.16 22.25 -15.15
C PHE A 42 9.72 20.99 -15.86
N LYS A 43 8.94 19.90 -16.02
CA LYS A 43 9.43 18.62 -16.60
C LYS A 43 9.12 18.39 -18.09
N ILE A 44 8.51 19.35 -18.78
CA ILE A 44 8.31 19.43 -20.25
C ILE A 44 7.56 18.24 -20.93
N PHE A 45 7.17 17.16 -20.24
CA PHE A 45 6.43 16.03 -20.86
C PHE A 45 5.16 15.60 -20.11
N PHE A 46 4.21 15.03 -20.88
CA PHE A 46 2.89 14.51 -20.52
C PHE A 46 2.85 13.69 -19.21
N ALA A 47 2.63 14.36 -18.09
CA ALA A 47 2.12 13.73 -16.88
C ALA A 47 0.68 14.19 -16.69
N ASN A 48 -0.14 13.21 -16.34
CA ASN A 48 -1.58 13.30 -16.32
C ASN A 48 -2.04 14.41 -15.36
N SER A 49 -2.67 15.47 -15.88
CA SER A 49 -3.32 16.54 -15.08
C SER A 49 -4.35 16.00 -14.09
N SER A 50 -4.77 14.74 -14.26
CA SER A 50 -5.62 14.00 -13.34
C SER A 50 -4.98 13.73 -11.97
N LEU A 51 -3.65 13.78 -11.82
CA LEU A 51 -2.97 13.58 -10.53
C LEU A 51 -3.37 14.62 -9.48
N LEU A 52 -3.49 15.89 -9.91
CA LEU A 52 -3.95 16.98 -9.05
C LEU A 52 -5.34 16.71 -8.49
N ILE A 53 -6.20 16.12 -9.31
CA ILE A 53 -7.59 15.82 -8.98
C ILE A 53 -7.66 14.60 -8.06
N TYR A 54 -6.82 13.58 -8.27
CA TYR A 54 -6.76 12.41 -7.39
C TYR A 54 -6.35 12.76 -5.96
N GLN A 55 -5.36 13.63 -5.78
CA GLN A 55 -4.90 14.03 -4.44
C GLN A 55 -5.98 14.80 -3.66
N MET A 56 -6.75 15.65 -4.33
CA MET A 56 -7.92 16.30 -3.73
C MET A 56 -8.99 15.30 -3.35
N PHE A 57 -9.22 14.30 -4.20
CA PHE A 57 -10.15 13.22 -3.90
C PHE A 57 -9.72 12.39 -2.69
N PHE A 58 -8.42 12.22 -2.47
CA PHE A 58 -7.90 11.51 -1.30
C PHE A 58 -8.25 12.24 -0.02
N CYS A 59 -8.17 13.57 0.00
CA CYS A 59 -8.59 14.37 1.16
C CYS A 59 -10.03 14.02 1.58
N ILE A 60 -10.94 13.96 0.61
CA ILE A 60 -12.36 13.67 0.84
C ILE A 60 -12.53 12.28 1.47
N ILE A 61 -11.95 11.25 0.85
CA ILE A 61 -12.11 9.88 1.34
C ILE A 61 -11.43 9.71 2.69
N VAL A 62 -10.19 10.15 2.85
CA VAL A 62 -9.45 10.04 4.11
C VAL A 62 -10.24 10.66 5.23
N GLN A 63 -10.84 11.83 5.00
CA GLN A 63 -11.63 12.48 6.02
C GLN A 63 -12.94 11.74 6.31
N ILE A 64 -13.66 11.27 5.29
CA ILE A 64 -14.84 10.43 5.50
C ILE A 64 -14.46 9.22 6.36
N MET A 65 -13.33 8.57 6.10
CA MET A 65 -12.84 7.43 6.90
C MET A 65 -12.46 7.83 8.34
N LEU A 66 -11.89 9.02 8.54
CA LEU A 66 -11.51 9.53 9.86
C LEU A 66 -12.74 9.89 10.71
N GLU A 67 -13.71 10.60 10.13
CA GLU A 67 -14.90 11.08 10.82
C GLU A 67 -15.97 10.00 10.96
N LYS A 68 -16.29 9.30 9.85
CA LYS A 68 -17.27 8.24 9.83
C LYS A 68 -16.56 6.92 10.11
N LYS A 69 -16.98 6.24 11.18
CA LYS A 69 -16.58 4.86 11.42
C LYS A 69 -17.23 3.97 10.36
N ILE A 70 -16.48 3.62 9.32
CA ILE A 70 -16.93 2.67 8.31
C ILE A 70 -16.94 1.28 8.96
N GLY A 71 -18.01 0.51 8.77
CA GLY A 71 -18.08 -0.85 9.33
C GLY A 71 -17.02 -1.76 8.68
N PRO A 72 -16.30 -2.60 9.45
CA PRO A 72 -15.28 -3.50 8.89
C PRO A 72 -15.86 -4.45 7.83
N ASN A 73 -17.14 -4.79 7.94
CA ASN A 73 -17.85 -5.65 6.99
C ASN A 73 -17.82 -5.12 5.56
N VAL A 74 -17.75 -3.80 5.35
CA VAL A 74 -17.64 -3.22 4.00
C VAL A 74 -16.37 -3.72 3.30
N PHE A 75 -15.24 -3.64 4.00
CA PHE A 75 -13.95 -4.10 3.46
C PHE A 75 -13.89 -5.61 3.32
N PHE A 76 -14.54 -6.35 4.22
CA PHE A 76 -14.65 -7.81 4.10
C PHE A 76 -15.46 -8.22 2.86
N VAL A 77 -16.58 -7.54 2.58
CA VAL A 77 -17.38 -7.77 1.38
C VAL A 77 -16.59 -7.43 0.12
N LEU A 78 -15.89 -6.29 0.08
CA LEU A 78 -15.03 -5.93 -1.07
C LEU A 78 -13.94 -6.98 -1.32
N LEU A 79 -13.28 -7.44 -0.25
CA LEU A 79 -12.28 -8.49 -0.32
C LEU A 79 -12.87 -9.83 -0.77
N SER A 80 -14.10 -10.15 -0.38
CA SER A 80 -14.79 -11.38 -0.81
C SER A 80 -15.19 -11.32 -2.28
N ILE A 81 -15.78 -10.21 -2.73
CA ILE A 81 -16.14 -9.99 -4.15
C ILE A 81 -14.89 -10.08 -5.02
N PHE A 82 -13.80 -9.41 -4.62
CA PHE A 82 -12.55 -9.46 -5.35
C PHE A 82 -11.94 -10.88 -5.32
N GLY A 83 -12.06 -11.60 -4.20
CA GLY A 83 -11.70 -13.02 -4.07
C GLY A 83 -12.41 -13.91 -5.08
N ILE A 84 -13.74 -13.77 -5.18
CA ILE A 84 -14.56 -14.52 -6.13
C ILE A 84 -14.16 -14.19 -7.56
N TYR A 85 -13.90 -12.92 -7.87
CA TYR A 85 -13.44 -12.48 -9.19
C TYR A 85 -12.10 -13.16 -9.59
N ILE A 86 -11.11 -13.17 -8.70
CA ILE A 86 -9.83 -13.85 -8.97
C ILE A 86 -10.02 -15.36 -9.11
N LEU A 87 -10.82 -15.98 -8.24
CA LEU A 87 -11.10 -17.41 -8.32
C LEU A 87 -11.75 -17.79 -9.65
N TYR A 88 -12.72 -16.99 -10.12
CA TYR A 88 -13.35 -17.19 -11.42
C TYR A 88 -12.30 -17.19 -12.55
N HIS A 89 -11.41 -16.20 -12.59
CA HIS A 89 -10.35 -16.11 -13.60
C HIS A 89 -9.36 -17.29 -13.55
N LEU A 90 -9.03 -17.77 -12.35
CA LEU A 90 -8.20 -18.96 -12.17
C LEU A 90 -8.90 -20.22 -12.70
N LEU A 91 -10.20 -20.38 -12.44
CA LEU A 91 -10.96 -21.56 -12.86
C LEU A 91 -11.13 -21.67 -14.39
N ILE A 92 -11.24 -20.53 -15.08
CA ILE A 92 -11.32 -20.50 -16.55
C ILE A 92 -9.92 -20.55 -17.22
N GLY A 93 -8.84 -20.61 -16.43
CA GLY A 93 -7.48 -20.68 -16.94
C GLY A 93 -6.98 -19.38 -17.57
N THR A 94 -7.45 -18.22 -17.09
CA THR A 94 -6.90 -16.92 -17.54
C THR A 94 -5.43 -16.83 -17.15
N ASP A 95 -4.58 -16.35 -18.06
CA ASP A 95 -3.20 -16.03 -17.72
C ASP A 95 -3.17 -15.01 -16.58
N LEU A 96 -2.38 -15.31 -15.54
CA LEU A 96 -2.25 -14.51 -14.32
C LEU A 96 -1.86 -13.05 -14.60
N ASP A 97 -1.07 -12.80 -15.65
CA ASP A 97 -0.63 -11.45 -16.01
C ASP A 97 -1.74 -10.62 -16.67
N PHE A 98 -2.82 -11.27 -17.12
CA PHE A 98 -3.93 -10.64 -17.84
C PHE A 98 -5.20 -10.47 -17.00
N ILE A 99 -5.25 -11.03 -15.79
CA ILE A 99 -6.42 -10.94 -14.90
C ILE A 99 -6.84 -9.48 -14.66
N LEU A 100 -5.89 -8.56 -14.58
CA LEU A 100 -6.14 -7.13 -14.37
C LEU A 100 -5.79 -6.29 -15.61
N TYR A 101 -6.12 -6.74 -16.82
CA TYR A 101 -5.86 -6.02 -18.09
C TYR A 101 -4.38 -5.63 -18.28
N ASN A 102 -3.48 -6.62 -18.33
CA ASN A 102 -2.02 -6.45 -18.44
C ASN A 102 -1.36 -5.70 -17.26
N ARG A 103 -2.08 -5.51 -16.15
CA ARG A 103 -1.44 -5.07 -14.92
C ARG A 103 -0.72 -6.28 -14.31
N SER A 104 0.56 -6.09 -13.96
CA SER A 104 1.38 -7.07 -13.24
C SER A 104 0.58 -7.86 -12.20
N ARG A 105 0.77 -9.19 -12.15
CA ARG A 105 0.19 -10.10 -11.13
C ARG A 105 0.36 -9.61 -9.69
N ASN A 106 1.39 -8.80 -9.43
CA ASN A 106 1.63 -8.16 -8.14
C ASN A 106 0.49 -7.21 -7.72
N MET A 107 -0.27 -6.64 -8.66
CA MET A 107 -1.38 -5.73 -8.39
C MET A 107 -2.56 -6.45 -7.72
N VAL A 108 -2.79 -7.72 -8.04
CA VAL A 108 -3.82 -8.52 -7.35
C VAL A 108 -3.49 -8.58 -5.85
N SER A 109 -2.28 -9.04 -5.52
CA SER A 109 -1.82 -9.13 -4.12
C SER A 109 -1.83 -7.78 -3.40
N PHE A 110 -1.56 -6.69 -4.12
CA PHE A 110 -1.63 -5.33 -3.59
C PHE A 110 -3.05 -4.94 -3.19
N TYR A 111 -4.05 -5.16 -4.05
CA TYR A 111 -5.45 -4.85 -3.74
C TYR A 111 -5.96 -5.66 -2.54
N PHE A 112 -5.60 -6.95 -2.43
CA PHE A 112 -5.91 -7.74 -1.23
C PHE A 112 -5.27 -7.17 0.02
N LEU A 113 -3.99 -6.78 -0.05
CA LEU A 113 -3.29 -6.17 1.07
C LEU A 113 -4.01 -4.90 1.55
N ILE A 114 -4.38 -4.03 0.60
CA ILE A 114 -5.08 -2.78 0.89
C ILE A 114 -6.43 -3.02 1.57
N TYR A 115 -7.30 -3.87 1.01
CA TYR A 115 -8.59 -4.16 1.62
C TYR A 115 -8.46 -4.83 2.99
N THR A 116 -7.48 -5.72 3.13
CA THR A 116 -7.17 -6.36 4.42
C THR A 116 -6.73 -5.34 5.47
N VAL A 117 -5.85 -4.41 5.10
CA VAL A 117 -5.41 -3.35 6.02
C VAL A 117 -6.58 -2.45 6.42
N CYS A 118 -7.41 -2.00 5.46
CA CYS A 118 -8.61 -1.22 5.78
C CYS A 118 -9.57 -1.96 6.72
N TYR A 119 -9.81 -3.25 6.47
CA TYR A 119 -10.58 -4.11 7.37
C TYR A 119 -10.01 -4.08 8.78
N TYR A 120 -8.69 -4.28 8.92
CA TYR A 120 -8.05 -4.31 10.23
C TYR A 120 -8.08 -2.97 10.95
N VAL A 121 -7.91 -1.87 10.23
CA VAL A 121 -8.01 -0.54 10.81
C VAL A 121 -9.40 -0.33 11.41
N GLU A 122 -10.46 -0.65 10.65
CA GLU A 122 -11.83 -0.47 11.11
C GLU A 122 -12.26 -1.47 12.20
N ASP A 123 -11.94 -2.76 12.07
CA ASP A 123 -12.29 -3.76 13.10
C ASP A 123 -11.62 -3.40 14.44
N PHE A 124 -10.38 -2.92 14.38
CA PHE A 124 -9.69 -2.43 15.55
C PHE A 124 -10.26 -1.10 16.09
N ARG A 125 -10.82 -0.22 15.24
CA ARG A 125 -11.52 1.00 15.68
C ARG A 125 -12.86 0.69 16.36
N TRP A 126 -13.61 -0.28 15.84
CA TRP A 126 -14.92 -0.68 16.34
C TRP A 126 -14.83 -1.54 17.59
N ASN A 127 -14.12 -2.67 17.51
CA ASN A 127 -14.25 -3.76 18.48
C ASN A 127 -12.97 -4.04 19.25
N LYS A 128 -11.83 -3.40 18.88
CA LYS A 128 -10.47 -3.75 19.36
C LYS A 128 -10.08 -5.21 19.12
N HIS A 129 -10.90 -5.90 18.35
CA HIS A 129 -10.73 -7.25 17.87
C HIS A 129 -9.88 -7.22 16.59
N VAL A 130 -9.13 -8.30 16.37
CA VAL A 130 -8.28 -8.46 15.20
C VAL A 130 -8.31 -9.94 14.85
N SER A 131 -9.05 -10.31 13.80
CA SER A 131 -9.13 -11.70 13.30
C SER A 131 -7.88 -12.11 12.52
N ILE A 132 -7.50 -13.40 12.50
CA ILE A 132 -6.37 -13.85 11.66
C ILE A 132 -6.77 -14.12 10.21
N TYR A 133 -8.06 -14.41 9.96
CA TYR A 133 -8.53 -14.91 8.68
C TYR A 133 -8.29 -13.96 7.49
N PRO A 134 -8.48 -12.63 7.60
CA PRO A 134 -8.18 -11.73 6.48
C PRO A 134 -6.71 -11.76 6.04
N ALA A 135 -5.77 -11.76 6.99
CA ALA A 135 -4.34 -11.87 6.67
C ALA A 135 -3.99 -13.24 6.06
N LEU A 136 -4.59 -14.32 6.56
CA LEU A 136 -4.40 -15.66 5.99
C LEU A 136 -4.89 -15.71 4.54
N PHE A 137 -6.10 -15.18 4.28
CA PHE A 137 -6.67 -15.14 2.94
C PHE A 137 -5.81 -14.31 1.97
N SER A 138 -5.37 -13.12 2.40
CA SER A 138 -4.46 -12.30 1.60
C SER A 138 -3.14 -13.02 1.29
N THR A 139 -2.64 -13.85 2.21
CA THR A 139 -1.42 -14.65 2.00
C THR A 139 -1.64 -15.77 0.99
N VAL A 140 -2.76 -16.50 1.10
CA VAL A 140 -3.12 -17.55 0.13
C VAL A 140 -3.21 -16.97 -1.28
N VAL A 141 -3.90 -15.82 -1.44
CA VAL A 141 -4.00 -15.17 -2.75
C VAL A 141 -2.63 -14.71 -3.25
N ALA A 142 -1.78 -14.13 -2.39
CA ALA A 142 -0.45 -13.72 -2.80
C ALA A 142 0.43 -14.89 -3.30
N LEU A 143 0.33 -16.06 -2.65
CA LEU A 143 1.00 -17.29 -3.09
C LEU A 143 0.47 -17.77 -4.44
N LEU A 144 -0.86 -17.79 -4.63
CA LEU A 144 -1.48 -18.17 -5.90
C LEU A 144 -1.06 -17.27 -7.06
N MET A 145 -0.84 -15.97 -6.80
CA MET A 145 -0.40 -15.02 -7.81
C MET A 145 1.11 -15.07 -8.07
N ILE A 146 1.90 -15.83 -7.29
CA ILE A 146 3.36 -15.96 -7.44
C ILE A 146 4.08 -14.59 -7.49
N GLY A 147 3.53 -13.61 -6.77
CA GLY A 147 4.09 -12.25 -6.73
C GLY A 147 5.08 -12.09 -5.58
N ARG A 148 6.39 -11.95 -5.86
CA ARG A 148 7.45 -11.89 -4.83
C ARG A 148 7.18 -10.82 -3.76
N SER A 149 6.98 -9.58 -4.18
CA SER A 149 6.65 -8.46 -3.29
C SER A 149 5.31 -8.70 -2.56
N GLY A 150 4.38 -9.40 -3.20
CA GLY A 150 3.06 -9.74 -2.65
C GLY A 150 3.20 -10.68 -1.47
N ILE A 151 3.84 -11.81 -1.72
CA ILE A 151 4.09 -12.89 -0.75
C ILE A 151 4.80 -12.34 0.49
N ILE A 152 5.87 -11.56 0.32
CA ILE A 152 6.62 -10.96 1.43
C ILE A 152 5.69 -10.06 2.27
N SER A 153 4.97 -9.13 1.64
CA SER A 153 4.12 -8.19 2.36
C SER A 153 2.93 -8.87 3.06
N SER A 154 2.32 -9.89 2.46
CA SER A 154 1.21 -10.63 3.07
C SER A 154 1.67 -11.55 4.20
N LEU A 155 2.85 -12.18 4.09
CA LEU A 155 3.43 -12.98 5.17
C LEU A 155 3.81 -12.11 6.36
N LEU A 156 4.39 -10.93 6.13
CA LEU A 156 4.67 -9.96 7.18
C LEU A 156 3.39 -9.51 7.88
N LEU A 157 2.30 -9.28 7.13
CA LEU A 157 1.00 -8.97 7.71
C LEU A 157 0.47 -10.13 8.55
N LEU A 158 0.48 -11.36 8.03
CA LEU A 158 0.05 -12.54 8.78
C LEU A 158 0.85 -12.72 10.07
N LEU A 159 2.18 -12.62 9.99
CA LEU A 159 3.06 -12.70 11.15
C LEU A 159 2.75 -11.59 12.16
N PHE A 160 2.60 -10.35 11.70
CA PHE A 160 2.27 -9.22 12.56
C PHE A 160 0.95 -9.42 13.29
N ILE A 161 -0.11 -9.82 12.58
CA ILE A 161 -1.44 -10.06 13.17
C ILE A 161 -1.38 -11.24 14.15
N PHE A 162 -0.65 -12.30 13.80
CA PHE A 162 -0.44 -13.45 14.67
C PHE A 162 0.26 -13.04 15.96
N VAL A 163 1.43 -12.38 15.88
CA VAL A 163 2.19 -11.88 17.04
C VAL A 163 1.33 -10.91 17.86
N TYR A 164 0.57 -10.03 17.22
CA TYR A 164 -0.32 -9.10 17.90
C TYR A 164 -1.41 -9.82 18.70
N GLN A 165 -2.03 -10.87 18.15
CA GLN A 165 -2.99 -11.68 18.90
C GLN A 165 -2.32 -12.45 20.05
N LEU A 166 -1.14 -13.02 19.84
CA LEU A 166 -0.40 -13.74 20.88
C LEU A 166 -0.06 -12.83 22.08
N SER A 167 0.29 -11.56 21.83
CA SER A 167 0.59 -10.60 22.89
C SER A 167 -0.57 -10.36 23.88
N LYS A 168 -1.80 -10.74 23.50
CA LYS A 168 -3.00 -10.62 24.33
C LYS A 168 -3.37 -11.91 25.08
N LEU A 169 -2.61 -12.98 24.89
CA LEU A 169 -2.92 -14.31 25.41
C LEU A 169 -1.95 -14.72 26.51
N SER A 170 -2.38 -15.65 27.38
CA SER A 170 -1.48 -16.31 28.31
C SER A 170 -0.49 -17.22 27.57
N MET A 171 0.71 -17.44 28.13
CA MET A 171 1.75 -18.30 27.53
C MET A 171 1.23 -19.69 27.12
N ILE A 172 0.33 -20.28 27.90
CA ILE A 172 -0.29 -21.58 27.58
C ILE A 172 -1.14 -21.51 26.30
N SER A 173 -1.88 -20.42 26.12
CA SER A 173 -2.70 -20.19 24.93
C SER A 173 -1.84 -19.88 23.70
N ILE A 174 -0.69 -19.23 23.89
CA ILE A 174 0.31 -18.99 22.85
C ILE A 174 0.87 -20.32 22.33
N VAL A 175 1.36 -21.19 23.23
CA VAL A 175 1.91 -22.50 22.87
C VAL A 175 0.88 -23.35 22.13
N LYS A 176 -0.38 -23.38 22.61
CA LYS A 176 -1.46 -24.13 21.95
C LYS A 176 -1.76 -23.61 20.54
N ARG A 177 -1.96 -22.30 20.37
CA ARG A 177 -2.30 -21.73 19.05
C ARG A 177 -1.15 -21.81 18.06
N THR A 178 0.08 -21.59 18.53
CA THR A 178 1.29 -21.70 17.69
C THR A 178 1.54 -23.15 17.30
N GLY A 179 1.38 -24.09 18.25
CA GLY A 179 1.47 -25.52 17.98
C GLY A 179 0.44 -25.99 16.95
N ILE A 180 -0.82 -25.56 17.06
CA ILE A 180 -1.88 -25.86 16.08
C ILE A 180 -1.54 -25.28 14.71
N LEU A 181 -1.10 -24.01 14.65
CA LEU A 181 -0.73 -23.39 13.38
C LEU A 181 0.43 -24.13 12.70
N ILE A 182 1.47 -24.48 13.46
CA ILE A 182 2.60 -25.28 12.97
C ILE A 182 2.13 -26.64 12.48
N LEU A 183 1.26 -27.33 13.24
CA LEU A 183 0.69 -28.61 12.84
C LEU A 183 -0.12 -28.51 11.55
N ILE A 184 -0.93 -27.46 11.38
CA ILE A 184 -1.69 -27.21 10.15
C ILE A 184 -0.75 -26.95 8.98
N LEU A 185 0.28 -26.12 9.16
CA LEU A 185 1.27 -25.83 8.13
C LEU A 185 2.05 -27.10 7.74
N LEU A 186 2.52 -27.88 8.72
CA LEU A 186 3.22 -29.15 8.48
C LEU A 186 2.32 -30.17 7.78
N SER A 187 1.07 -30.29 8.20
CA SER A 187 0.08 -31.16 7.56
C SER A 187 -0.17 -30.72 6.12
N PHE A 188 -0.37 -29.41 5.90
CA PHE A 188 -0.55 -28.85 4.57
C PHE A 188 0.67 -29.13 3.66
N PHE A 189 1.88 -28.93 4.19
CA PHE A 189 3.14 -29.22 3.49
C PHE A 189 3.27 -30.71 3.16
N TYR A 190 2.92 -31.59 4.09
CA TYR A 190 3.00 -33.03 3.90
C TYR A 190 2.01 -33.54 2.83
N TYR A 191 0.74 -33.13 2.91
CA TYR A 191 -0.29 -33.59 1.98
C TYR A 191 -0.14 -33.03 0.57
N ASN A 192 0.43 -31.83 0.44
CA ASN A 192 0.63 -31.20 -0.85
C ASN A 192 2.09 -31.25 -1.26
N TYR A 193 2.89 -32.16 -0.71
CA TYR A 193 4.34 -32.18 -0.91
C TYR A 193 4.71 -32.12 -2.39
N ASP A 194 4.12 -32.98 -3.24
CA ASP A 194 4.41 -33.03 -4.68
C ASP A 194 3.96 -31.78 -5.45
N LEU A 195 2.81 -31.21 -5.09
CA LEU A 195 2.32 -29.95 -5.67
C LEU A 195 3.16 -28.76 -5.23
N ILE A 196 3.60 -28.78 -3.97
CA ILE A 196 4.44 -27.78 -3.35
C ILE A 196 5.83 -27.87 -3.96
N THR A 197 6.43 -29.05 -4.11
CA THR A 197 7.72 -29.22 -4.79
C THR A 197 7.60 -28.87 -6.27
N LEU A 198 6.54 -29.23 -6.99
CA LEU A 198 6.34 -28.76 -8.37
C LEU A 198 6.18 -27.23 -8.44
N PHE A 199 5.45 -26.63 -7.49
CA PHE A 199 5.29 -25.18 -7.38
C PHE A 199 6.60 -24.50 -7.02
N PHE A 200 7.35 -25.03 -6.06
CA PHE A 200 8.67 -24.55 -5.68
C PHE A 200 9.63 -24.77 -6.83
N ASP A 201 9.67 -25.88 -7.53
CA ASP A 201 10.56 -26.10 -8.67
C ASP A 201 10.25 -25.14 -9.81
N ASN A 202 8.98 -24.84 -10.10
CA ASN A 202 8.60 -23.84 -11.12
C ASN A 202 8.81 -22.39 -10.65
N SER A 203 8.56 -22.10 -9.37
CA SER A 203 8.73 -20.76 -8.79
C SER A 203 10.17 -20.45 -8.44
N PHE A 204 10.94 -21.47 -8.06
CA PHE A 204 12.35 -21.45 -7.71
C PHE A 204 13.21 -21.56 -8.97
N SER A 205 12.79 -22.28 -10.02
CA SER A 205 13.41 -22.15 -11.35
C SER A 205 13.21 -20.74 -11.88
N ARG A 206 12.01 -20.15 -11.80
CA ARG A 206 11.83 -18.71 -12.10
C ARG A 206 12.63 -17.81 -11.16
N PHE A 207 12.71 -18.09 -9.87
CA PHE A 207 13.53 -17.31 -8.93
C PHE A 207 15.04 -17.51 -9.13
N ALA A 208 15.49 -18.63 -9.67
CA ALA A 208 16.89 -18.93 -9.96
C ALA A 208 17.30 -18.42 -11.36
N GLU A 209 16.39 -18.48 -12.33
CA GLU A 209 16.54 -17.99 -13.70
C GLU A 209 16.46 -16.47 -13.78
N PHE A 210 15.57 -15.86 -12.97
CA PHE A 210 15.47 -14.40 -12.83
C PHE A 210 16.07 -13.85 -11.52
N GLY A 211 16.69 -14.71 -10.70
CA GLY A 211 17.46 -14.34 -9.51
C GLY A 211 16.85 -13.29 -8.56
N MET A 212 17.77 -12.56 -7.92
CA MET A 212 17.60 -11.12 -7.64
C MET A 212 17.86 -10.27 -8.88
N ASP A 213 18.00 -10.87 -10.07
CA ASP A 213 18.23 -10.14 -11.30
C ASP A 213 17.01 -9.29 -11.62
N LEU A 214 17.21 -8.02 -11.27
CA LEU A 214 16.38 -6.88 -11.54
C LEU A 214 16.38 -6.67 -13.06
N THR A 215 15.73 -7.54 -13.84
CA THR A 215 15.60 -7.33 -15.29
C THR A 215 15.04 -5.92 -15.50
N GLY A 216 15.91 -4.98 -15.88
CA GLY A 216 15.62 -3.56 -16.01
C GLY A 216 15.57 -2.67 -14.76
N ARG A 217 15.24 -3.19 -13.57
CA ARG A 217 15.05 -2.28 -12.42
C ARG A 217 16.37 -1.64 -11.99
N GLN A 218 17.48 -2.37 -12.07
CA GLN A 218 18.80 -1.82 -11.74
C GLN A 218 19.18 -0.72 -12.75
N ASP A 219 18.95 -0.97 -14.04
CA ASP A 219 19.22 0.01 -15.11
C ASP A 219 18.39 1.28 -14.95
N ILE A 220 17.11 1.15 -14.59
CA ILE A 220 16.23 2.28 -14.26
C ILE A 220 16.78 3.05 -13.07
N MET A 221 17.16 2.36 -11.99
CA MET A 221 17.68 3.00 -10.78
C MET A 221 18.99 3.74 -11.04
N ASP A 222 19.92 3.09 -11.72
CA ASP A 222 21.23 3.65 -12.02
C ASP A 222 21.11 4.85 -12.97
N THR A 223 20.26 4.75 -13.99
CA THR A 223 19.99 5.88 -14.90
C THR A 223 19.33 7.04 -14.16
N TYR A 224 18.32 6.76 -13.34
CA TYR A 224 17.63 7.79 -12.55
C TYR A 224 18.60 8.54 -11.62
N LEU A 225 19.46 7.80 -10.90
CA LEU A 225 20.48 8.38 -10.02
C LEU A 225 21.58 9.10 -10.79
N ALA A 226 22.00 8.60 -11.95
CA ALA A 226 22.98 9.27 -12.81
C ALA A 226 22.47 10.63 -13.30
N LEU A 227 21.20 10.72 -13.70
CA LEU A 227 20.58 11.99 -14.09
C LEU A 227 20.56 12.99 -12.93
N ILE A 228 20.26 12.54 -11.71
CA ILE A 228 20.36 13.39 -10.50
C ILE A 228 21.79 13.89 -10.28
N ARG A 229 22.79 13.01 -10.40
CA ARG A 229 24.21 13.38 -10.22
C ARG A 229 24.67 14.41 -11.25
N ASN A 230 24.17 14.30 -12.47
CA ASN A 230 24.54 15.19 -13.58
C ASN A 230 23.82 16.54 -13.53
N ASN A 231 22.68 16.63 -12.85
CA ASN A 231 21.94 17.89 -12.69
C ASN A 231 21.23 17.95 -11.34
N ILE A 232 21.77 18.77 -10.43
CA ILE A 232 21.21 18.98 -9.09
C ILE A 232 19.75 19.48 -9.12
N LEU A 233 19.32 20.16 -10.19
CA LEU A 233 17.93 20.57 -10.31
C LEU A 233 16.99 19.36 -10.30
N TYR A 234 17.40 18.24 -10.91
CA TYR A 234 16.61 17.01 -10.92
C TYR A 234 16.46 16.37 -9.54
N PHE A 235 17.37 16.66 -8.59
CA PHE A 235 17.16 16.30 -7.18
C PHE A 235 16.05 17.15 -6.53
N ILE A 236 15.93 18.42 -6.92
CA ILE A 236 14.98 19.35 -6.30
C ILE A 236 13.58 19.13 -6.86
N ILE A 237 13.47 19.08 -8.19
CA ILE A 237 12.17 19.04 -8.86
C ILE A 237 11.74 17.60 -9.21
N GLY A 238 12.66 16.64 -9.27
CA GLY A 238 12.44 15.29 -9.78
C GLY A 238 13.03 15.08 -11.19
N VAL A 239 13.40 13.85 -11.52
CA VAL A 239 14.06 13.50 -12.80
C VAL A 239 13.04 13.47 -13.94
N PRO A 240 13.26 14.17 -15.06
CA PRO A 240 12.43 14.01 -16.25
C PRO A 240 12.74 12.64 -16.89
N LEU A 241 11.71 11.87 -17.23
CA LEU A 241 11.85 10.52 -17.79
C LEU A 241 12.11 10.55 -19.31
N ILE A 242 13.14 11.31 -19.72
CA ILE A 242 13.50 11.53 -21.13
C ILE A 242 14.40 10.42 -21.67
N ASP A 243 15.13 9.73 -20.79
CA ASP A 243 16.03 8.66 -21.20
C ASP A 243 15.26 7.47 -21.80
N PRO A 244 15.69 6.93 -22.96
CA PRO A 244 15.04 5.79 -23.61
C PRO A 244 14.85 4.57 -22.71
N ILE A 245 15.71 4.37 -21.68
CA ILE A 245 15.56 3.26 -20.75
C ILE A 245 14.19 3.27 -20.07
N PHE A 246 13.65 4.46 -19.75
CA PHE A 246 12.34 4.55 -19.11
C PHE A 246 11.21 4.13 -20.05
N ALA A 247 11.34 4.41 -21.34
CA ALA A 247 10.35 3.98 -22.34
C ALA A 247 10.36 2.45 -22.54
N VAL A 248 11.52 1.79 -22.41
CA VAL A 248 11.64 0.32 -22.46
C VAL A 248 10.83 -0.35 -21.34
N TYR A 249 10.65 0.33 -20.20
CA TYR A 249 9.92 -0.17 -19.03
C TYR A 249 8.60 0.57 -18.79
N ASP A 250 7.95 1.07 -19.85
CA ASP A 250 6.63 1.73 -19.80
C ASP A 250 6.56 2.89 -18.78
N PHE A 251 7.67 3.59 -18.57
CA PHE A 251 7.83 4.67 -17.59
C PHE A 251 7.55 4.24 -16.14
N ASN A 252 7.65 2.94 -15.85
CA ASN A 252 7.52 2.37 -14.51
C ASN A 252 8.89 2.38 -13.82
N LEU A 253 8.99 3.16 -12.74
CA LEU A 253 10.20 3.25 -11.91
C LEU A 253 10.38 2.06 -10.97
N HIS A 254 9.39 1.16 -10.88
CA HIS A 254 9.39 -0.07 -10.08
C HIS A 254 9.69 0.10 -8.58
N ASN A 255 9.70 1.34 -8.09
CA ASN A 255 9.97 1.70 -6.71
C ASN A 255 9.16 2.95 -6.35
N SER A 256 8.29 2.84 -5.34
CA SER A 256 7.43 3.94 -4.93
C SER A 256 8.22 5.16 -4.40
N LEU A 257 9.48 4.99 -3.97
CA LEU A 257 10.39 6.09 -3.59
C LEU A 257 10.76 6.97 -4.78
N PHE A 258 11.20 6.37 -5.88
CA PHE A 258 11.54 7.12 -7.09
C PHE A 258 10.31 7.71 -7.73
N SER A 259 9.17 7.03 -7.64
CA SER A 259 7.87 7.57 -7.98
C SER A 259 7.52 8.82 -7.19
N ALA A 260 7.61 8.81 -5.85
CA ALA A 260 7.33 9.98 -5.04
C ALA A 260 8.28 11.14 -5.37
N HIS A 261 9.58 10.88 -5.55
CA HIS A 261 10.52 11.91 -5.98
C HIS A 261 10.24 12.40 -7.41
N TYR A 262 9.84 11.51 -8.31
CA TYR A 262 9.45 11.89 -9.67
C TYR A 262 8.22 12.80 -9.67
N PHE A 263 7.25 12.63 -8.79
CA PHE A 263 6.06 13.49 -8.77
C PHE A 263 6.19 14.73 -7.88
N PHE A 264 6.86 14.61 -6.73
CA PHE A 264 6.93 15.64 -5.69
C PHE A 264 8.33 16.22 -5.50
N GLY A 265 9.34 15.81 -6.29
CA GLY A 265 10.72 16.25 -6.14
C GLY A 265 11.23 16.03 -4.73
N PHE A 266 11.93 17.03 -4.19
CA PHE A 266 12.45 16.99 -2.82
C PHE A 266 11.36 16.81 -1.75
N PHE A 267 10.13 17.28 -2.00
CA PHE A 267 9.01 17.08 -1.07
C PHE A 267 8.60 15.61 -0.93
N GLY A 268 8.93 14.76 -1.90
CA GLY A 268 8.82 13.30 -1.75
C GLY A 268 9.62 12.79 -0.54
N PHE A 269 10.83 13.33 -0.31
CA PHE A 269 11.62 12.98 0.88
C PHE A 269 11.00 13.51 2.18
N LEU A 270 10.39 14.70 2.15
CA LEU A 270 9.65 15.23 3.31
C LEU A 270 8.44 14.35 3.66
N LEU A 271 7.79 13.77 2.66
CA LEU A 271 6.71 12.80 2.87
C LEU A 271 7.23 11.53 3.58
N TYR A 272 8.39 11.01 3.18
CA TYR A 272 9.02 9.90 3.89
C TYR A 272 9.45 10.27 5.31
N ALA A 273 9.98 11.49 5.51
CA ALA A 273 10.30 11.99 6.83
C ALA A 273 9.06 12.07 7.73
N LEU A 274 7.91 12.47 7.19
CA LEU A 274 6.63 12.44 7.90
C LEU A 274 6.23 11.01 8.30
N PHE A 275 6.34 10.04 7.39
CA PHE A 275 6.02 8.64 7.70
C PHE A 275 6.95 8.09 8.80
N PHE A 276 8.25 8.37 8.69
CA PHE A 276 9.23 7.99 9.70
C PHE A 276 8.92 8.64 11.05
N TYR A 277 8.63 9.94 11.07
CA TYR A 277 8.22 10.66 12.27
C TYR A 277 7.00 10.01 12.94
N VAL A 278 5.96 9.66 12.17
CA VAL A 278 4.75 9.00 12.69
C VAL A 278 5.05 7.62 13.27
N ILE A 279 5.98 6.88 12.65
CA ILE A 279 6.42 5.57 13.15
C ILE A 279 7.19 5.73 14.47
N CYS A 280 8.06 6.73 14.59
CA CYS A 280 8.87 6.97 15.78
C CYS A 280 8.09 7.61 16.95
N LYS A 281 7.13 8.51 16.67
CA LYS A 281 6.35 9.22 17.70
C LYS A 281 5.52 8.25 18.55
N PRO A 282 5.45 8.38 19.90
CA PRO A 282 4.60 7.52 20.72
C PRO A 282 3.14 7.48 20.21
N GLY A 283 2.56 6.29 20.11
CA GLY A 283 1.25 6.13 19.47
C GLY A 283 0.75 4.69 19.52
N ASN A 284 -0.29 4.39 18.74
CA ASN A 284 -0.86 3.04 18.74
C ASN A 284 -0.02 2.08 17.89
N TYR A 285 0.68 1.13 18.51
CA TYR A 285 1.56 0.19 17.80
C TYR A 285 0.84 -0.65 16.73
N PHE A 286 -0.47 -0.89 16.87
CA PHE A 286 -1.23 -1.64 15.87
C PHE A 286 -1.25 -0.94 14.52
N TYR A 287 -1.68 0.33 14.47
CA TYR A 287 -1.71 1.07 13.20
C TYR A 287 -0.30 1.37 12.66
N LYS A 288 0.71 1.51 13.54
CA LYS A 288 2.10 1.64 13.09
C LYS A 288 2.60 0.39 12.39
N GLY A 289 2.31 -0.80 12.92
CA GLY A 289 2.68 -2.06 12.29
C GLY A 289 2.04 -2.21 10.90
N LEU A 290 0.74 -1.87 10.78
CA LEU A 290 0.08 -1.83 9.48
C LEU A 290 0.73 -0.83 8.51
N LEU A 291 1.09 0.36 8.98
CA LEU A 291 1.81 1.37 8.18
C LEU A 291 3.18 0.85 7.72
N ILE A 292 3.96 0.24 8.60
CA ILE A 292 5.27 -0.34 8.26
C ILE A 292 5.13 -1.41 7.16
N ILE A 293 4.13 -2.28 7.25
CA ILE A 293 3.86 -3.29 6.22
C ILE A 293 3.57 -2.65 4.86
N LEU A 294 2.74 -1.60 4.82
CA LEU A 294 2.47 -0.87 3.58
C LEU A 294 3.71 -0.16 3.03
N LEU A 295 4.58 0.39 3.88
CA LEU A 295 5.82 1.03 3.45
C LEU A 295 6.85 0.02 2.93
N ILE A 296 6.96 -1.16 3.54
CA ILE A 296 7.78 -2.27 3.01
C ILE A 296 7.26 -2.66 1.62
N ARG A 297 5.93 -2.77 1.46
CA ARG A 297 5.33 -3.00 0.14
C ARG A 297 5.70 -1.90 -0.86
N ALA A 298 5.63 -0.63 -0.46
CA ALA A 298 6.00 0.52 -1.28
C ALA A 298 7.47 0.51 -1.72
N PHE A 299 8.37 -0.04 -0.89
CA PHE A 299 9.78 -0.15 -1.22
C PHE A 299 10.06 -1.21 -2.30
N THR A 300 9.26 -2.28 -2.32
CA THR A 300 9.47 -3.43 -3.22
C THR A 300 8.81 -3.31 -4.60
N ASP A 301 7.89 -2.35 -4.76
CA ASP A 301 7.10 -2.17 -5.98
C ASP A 301 6.60 -0.72 -6.13
N GLN A 302 6.28 -0.29 -7.36
CA GLN A 302 5.64 1.01 -7.61
C GLN A 302 4.12 0.86 -7.50
N VAL A 303 3.61 0.87 -6.26
CA VAL A 303 2.17 0.76 -6.00
C VAL A 303 1.63 1.88 -5.12
N PHE A 304 2.50 2.74 -4.59
CA PHE A 304 2.12 3.84 -3.72
C PHE A 304 2.66 5.20 -4.21
N PHE A 305 2.01 6.27 -3.72
CA PHE A 305 2.29 7.71 -3.85
C PHE A 305 1.88 8.38 -5.17
N ILE A 306 1.07 7.70 -5.98
CA ILE A 306 0.47 8.20 -7.24
C ILE A 306 -0.92 7.59 -7.49
N ASP A 307 -1.27 6.48 -6.83
CA ASP A 307 -2.43 5.66 -7.17
C ASP A 307 -3.58 5.88 -6.16
N PHE A 308 -4.80 5.55 -6.57
CA PHE A 308 -6.02 5.77 -5.80
C PHE A 308 -5.99 5.18 -4.39
N LEU A 309 -5.19 4.14 -4.18
CA LEU A 309 -5.13 3.41 -2.91
C LEU A 309 -4.14 3.97 -1.90
N ASP A 310 -3.41 5.04 -2.25
CA ASP A 310 -2.54 5.77 -1.32
C ASP A 310 -3.31 6.33 -0.12
N ILE A 311 -4.61 6.54 -0.29
CA ILE A 311 -5.58 6.95 0.74
C ILE A 311 -5.33 6.20 2.05
N VAL A 312 -5.01 4.90 2.00
CA VAL A 312 -4.85 4.07 3.21
C VAL A 312 -3.60 4.46 4.01
N ILE A 313 -2.51 4.83 3.35
CA ILE A 313 -1.29 5.32 4.04
C ILE A 313 -1.60 6.64 4.75
N TYR A 314 -2.20 7.59 4.03
CA TYR A 314 -2.57 8.89 4.61
C TYR A 314 -3.58 8.73 5.75
N TYR A 315 -4.54 7.83 5.60
CA TYR A 315 -5.51 7.51 6.63
C TYR A 315 -4.84 7.00 7.92
N LEU A 316 -3.90 6.06 7.81
CA LEU A 316 -3.12 5.56 8.96
C LEU A 316 -2.27 6.66 9.61
N VAL A 317 -1.65 7.52 8.79
CA VAL A 317 -0.84 8.66 9.26
C VAL A 317 -1.69 9.62 10.09
N PHE A 318 -2.81 10.09 9.55
CA PHE A 318 -3.67 11.03 10.26
C PHE A 318 -4.34 10.41 11.49
N LEU A 319 -4.71 9.13 11.45
CA LEU A 319 -5.22 8.41 12.63
C LEU A 319 -4.24 8.48 13.81
N GLN A 320 -2.93 8.40 13.55
CA GLN A 320 -1.91 8.50 14.58
C GLN A 320 -1.72 9.92 15.09
N LEU A 321 -1.69 10.90 14.18
CA LEU A 321 -1.54 12.30 14.54
C LEU A 321 -2.69 12.78 15.44
N ILE A 322 -3.95 12.48 15.08
CA ILE A 322 -5.13 12.90 15.84
C ILE A 322 -5.18 12.24 17.23
N LYS A 323 -4.92 10.93 17.33
CA LYS A 323 -5.05 10.22 18.61
C LYS A 323 -4.01 10.64 19.64
N THR A 324 -2.87 11.18 19.21
CA THR A 324 -1.87 11.73 20.13
C THR A 324 -2.26 13.08 20.73
N GLU A 325 -3.08 13.88 20.07
CA GLU A 325 -3.54 15.18 20.58
C GLU A 325 -4.60 15.05 21.69
N ASN A 326 -5.34 13.93 21.71
CA ASN A 326 -6.42 13.68 22.66
C ASN A 326 -5.99 12.88 23.91
N LYS A 327 -4.70 12.78 24.24
CA LYS A 327 -4.31 12.26 25.56
C LYS A 327 -4.67 13.33 26.60
N PRO A 328 -5.47 13.02 27.64
CA PRO A 328 -5.61 13.95 28.76
C PRO A 328 -4.22 14.19 29.35
N CYS A 329 -3.86 15.44 29.57
CA CYS A 329 -2.76 15.78 30.46
C CYS A 329 -3.01 15.04 31.77
N ILE A 330 -2.25 13.98 32.01
CA ILE A 330 -2.15 13.40 33.34
C ILE A 330 -1.40 14.48 34.13
N SER A 331 -2.17 15.25 34.90
CA SER A 331 -1.64 16.08 35.97
C SER A 331 -0.76 15.18 36.85
N GLN A 332 0.54 15.45 36.86
CA GLN A 332 1.43 14.99 37.92
C GLN A 332 1.07 15.71 39.21
#